data_AF-A0A5C8NFV8-F1
#
_entry.id   AF-A0A5C8NFV8-F1
#
_cell.length_a   1.000
_cell.length_b   1.000
_cell.length_c   1.000
_cell.angle_alpha   90.00
_cell.angle_beta   90.00
_cell.angle_gamma   90.00
#
_symmetry.space_group_name_H-M   'P 1'
#
loop_
_entity.id
_entity.type
_entity.pdbx_description
1 polymer ?
#
loop_
_entity_poly.entity_id
_entity_poly.type
_entity_poly.pdbx_seq_one_letter_code
_entity_poly.pdbx_strand_id
1 'polypeptide(L)'
;MADGTDRQGVRPVPLAAVLVTAAGFAVALTCVYRAMRDVMIENGGYCASGGPYQINPDQVCGDGQTALLIGGVVAGLVVAFFLVVASGWYADDVSGVGPLLWAALFGALGFNFLQLGIDPPENMDGAVGWIVCGVLFWFMALGGLVVAGIGIGGYLVRAGGEKPPSMFEAPLVRAKVPFVRSTLGDPAYGSADPSAPAEETSAPQRVLAAWLWLAVLVVGSAIGVVIGMMVADSVL
;
A
#
# COMPACT_ATOMS: atom_id res chain seq x y z
N MET A 1 10.86 13.94 -37.92
CA MET A 1 11.87 13.32 -37.03
C MET A 1 11.52 13.70 -35.60
N ALA A 2 10.57 12.99 -35.01
CA ALA A 2 10.36 13.04 -33.57
C ALA A 2 11.23 11.92 -33.00
N ASP A 3 12.07 12.31 -32.05
CA ASP A 3 13.07 11.50 -31.38
C ASP A 3 12.44 10.23 -30.79
N GLY A 4 12.93 9.08 -31.24
CA GLY A 4 12.56 7.75 -30.78
C GLY A 4 13.20 7.45 -29.43
N THR A 5 12.86 8.24 -28.43
CA THR A 5 13.16 7.97 -27.02
C THR A 5 11.99 7.27 -26.33
N ASP A 6 11.26 6.40 -27.04
CA ASP A 6 10.49 5.31 -26.44
C ASP A 6 11.44 4.22 -25.96
N ARG A 7 12.27 4.56 -24.98
CA ARG A 7 12.68 3.55 -24.02
C ARG A 7 11.47 3.36 -23.14
N GLN A 8 10.74 2.25 -23.32
CA GLN A 8 9.91 1.63 -22.28
C GLN A 8 10.76 1.20 -21.05
N GLY A 9 11.76 1.99 -20.69
CA GLY A 9 12.58 1.87 -19.51
C GLY A 9 11.81 2.48 -18.35
N VAL A 10 11.74 1.71 -17.26
CA VAL A 10 11.53 2.16 -15.88
C VAL A 10 11.11 3.62 -15.76
N ARG A 11 9.80 3.89 -15.76
CA ARG A 11 9.29 5.25 -15.54
C ARG A 11 9.70 5.69 -14.13
N PRO A 12 10.60 6.66 -13.95
CA PRO A 12 11.18 6.95 -12.63
C PRO A 12 10.16 7.64 -11.70
N VAL A 13 9.24 8.41 -12.27
CA VAL A 13 8.21 9.16 -11.54
C VAL A 13 7.28 8.24 -10.72
N PRO A 14 6.60 7.23 -11.30
CA PRO A 14 5.74 6.34 -10.53
C PRO A 14 6.51 5.50 -9.50
N LEU A 15 7.78 5.12 -9.74
CA LEU A 15 8.58 4.45 -8.72
C LEU A 15 8.93 5.35 -7.55
N ALA A 16 9.33 6.60 -7.82
CA ALA A 16 9.57 7.58 -6.76
C ALA A 16 8.29 7.83 -5.94
N ALA A 17 7.13 7.89 -6.60
CA ALA A 17 5.84 8.01 -5.91
C ALA A 17 5.56 6.80 -5.03
N VAL A 18 5.77 5.57 -5.51
CA VAL A 18 5.63 4.33 -4.69
C VAL A 18 6.60 4.36 -3.51
N LEU A 19 7.85 4.76 -3.70
CA LEU A 19 8.85 4.83 -2.63
C LEU A 19 8.40 5.80 -1.52
N VAL A 20 8.03 7.02 -1.91
CA VAL A 20 7.65 8.09 -0.98
C VAL A 20 6.36 7.73 -0.25
N THR A 21 5.38 7.17 -0.95
CA THR A 21 4.10 6.79 -0.33
C THR A 21 4.24 5.52 0.53
N ALA A 22 5.06 4.54 0.16
CA ALA A 22 5.37 3.40 1.03
C ALA A 22 6.07 3.86 2.31
N ALA A 23 7.04 4.79 2.19
CA ALA A 23 7.70 5.38 3.35
C ALA A 23 6.72 6.16 4.23
N GLY A 24 5.89 7.03 3.66
CA GLY A 24 4.90 7.80 4.41
C GLY A 24 3.87 6.92 5.12
N PHE A 25 3.43 5.83 4.47
CA PHE A 25 2.52 4.87 5.11
C PHE A 25 3.20 4.16 6.28
N ALA A 26 4.44 3.73 6.13
CA ALA A 26 5.20 3.10 7.21
C ALA A 26 5.50 4.05 8.38
N VAL A 27 5.78 5.33 8.11
CA VAL A 27 5.89 6.39 9.14
C VAL A 27 4.58 6.50 9.90
N ALA A 28 3.46 6.68 9.20
CA ALA A 28 2.14 6.83 9.79
C ALA A 28 1.75 5.62 10.63
N LEU A 29 1.96 4.40 10.11
CA LEU A 29 1.67 3.17 10.82
C LEU A 29 2.54 3.00 12.07
N THR A 30 3.81 3.41 12.01
CA THR A 30 4.73 3.35 13.15
C THR A 30 4.32 4.36 14.24
N CYS A 31 3.90 5.57 13.84
CA CYS A 31 3.35 6.57 14.76
C CYS A 31 2.09 6.05 15.46
N VAL A 32 1.14 5.48 14.70
CA VAL A 32 -0.07 4.86 15.27
C VAL A 32 0.28 3.71 16.21
N TYR A 33 1.19 2.84 15.80
CA TYR A 33 1.64 1.71 16.62
C TYR A 33 2.24 2.17 17.95
N ARG A 34 3.14 3.16 17.92
CA ARG A 34 3.78 3.71 19.13
C ARG A 34 2.79 4.46 20.01
N ALA A 35 1.98 5.35 19.44
CA ALA A 35 0.97 6.10 20.20
C ALA A 35 -0.04 5.18 20.88
N MET A 36 -0.49 4.14 20.18
CA MET A 36 -1.38 3.14 20.77
C MET A 36 -0.70 2.36 21.88
N ARG A 37 0.55 1.92 21.67
CA ARG A 37 1.32 1.21 22.68
C ARG A 37 1.46 2.06 23.95
N ASP A 38 1.75 3.33 23.77
CA ASP A 38 1.94 4.29 24.85
C ASP A 38 0.65 4.49 25.65
N VAL A 39 -0.50 4.71 24.97
CA VAL A 39 -1.81 4.76 25.62
C VAL A 39 -2.15 3.46 26.37
N MET A 40 -1.74 2.31 25.84
CA MET A 40 -1.95 1.03 26.53
C MET A 40 -1.07 0.86 27.77
N ILE A 41 0.17 1.34 27.74
CA ILE A 41 1.12 1.21 28.86
C ILE A 41 0.86 2.27 29.95
N GLU A 42 0.57 3.52 29.57
CA GLU A 42 0.41 4.60 30.53
C GLU A 42 -1.03 4.69 31.06
N ASN A 43 -2.01 4.49 30.18
CA ASN A 43 -3.43 4.72 30.49
C ASN A 43 -4.27 3.43 30.53
N GLY A 44 -3.65 2.25 30.39
CA GLY A 44 -4.40 0.99 30.42
C GLY A 44 -5.34 0.79 29.23
N GLY A 45 -5.13 1.53 28.14
CA GLY A 45 -5.83 1.36 26.86
C GLY A 45 -7.05 2.25 26.65
N TYR A 46 -7.35 3.16 27.58
CA TYR A 46 -8.37 4.18 27.41
C TYR A 46 -7.93 5.48 28.05
N CYS A 47 -8.21 6.60 27.39
CA CYS A 47 -8.00 7.92 27.96
C CYS A 47 -9.12 8.83 27.45
N ALA A 48 -9.55 9.77 28.27
CA ALA A 48 -10.57 10.74 27.90
C ALA A 48 -10.40 12.02 28.72
N SER A 49 -10.65 13.17 28.11
CA SER A 49 -10.60 14.46 28.80
C SER A 49 -11.91 15.23 28.64
N GLY A 50 -12.32 15.93 29.71
CA GLY A 50 -13.31 17.00 29.63
C GLY A 50 -14.76 16.60 29.31
N GLY A 51 -15.20 15.38 29.66
CA GLY A 51 -16.56 14.93 29.39
C GLY A 51 -17.05 13.76 30.25
N PRO A 52 -18.32 13.33 30.09
CA PRO A 52 -18.92 12.23 30.85
C PRO A 52 -18.26 10.86 30.60
N TYR A 53 -17.35 10.78 29.63
CA TYR A 53 -16.56 9.60 29.30
C TYR A 53 -15.22 9.52 30.06
N GLN A 54 -14.90 10.52 30.88
CA GLN A 54 -13.74 10.47 31.77
C GLN A 54 -14.04 9.54 32.95
N ILE A 55 -13.65 8.26 32.81
CA ILE A 55 -13.88 7.22 33.82
C ILE A 55 -13.03 7.47 35.07
N ASN A 56 -11.81 7.99 34.89
CA ASN A 56 -10.90 8.33 35.98
C ASN A 56 -10.31 9.74 35.76
N PRO A 57 -10.37 10.65 36.75
CA PRO A 57 -9.74 11.97 36.67
C PRO A 57 -8.23 11.91 36.36
N ASP A 58 -7.56 10.83 36.73
CA ASP A 58 -6.11 10.67 36.54
C ASP A 58 -5.72 10.15 35.14
N GLN A 59 -6.69 9.80 34.29
CA GLN A 59 -6.46 9.23 32.94
C GLN A 59 -6.79 10.20 31.82
N VAL A 60 -6.02 11.29 31.78
CA VAL A 60 -6.10 12.34 30.75
C VAL A 60 -5.19 11.95 29.58
N CYS A 61 -5.69 12.00 28.34
CA CYS A 61 -4.86 11.74 27.17
C CYS A 61 -3.74 12.78 27.05
N GLY A 62 -2.51 12.33 26.81
CA GLY A 62 -1.43 13.23 26.43
C GLY A 62 -1.71 13.89 25.08
N ASP A 63 -1.37 15.17 24.94
CA ASP A 63 -1.52 15.91 23.68
C ASP A 63 -0.71 15.24 22.55
N GLY A 64 0.50 14.77 22.85
CA GLY A 64 1.38 14.06 21.92
C GLY A 64 0.81 12.70 21.46
N GLN A 65 0.32 11.90 22.40
CA GLN A 65 -0.34 10.61 22.12
C GLN A 65 -1.54 10.78 21.17
N THR A 66 -2.40 11.75 21.48
CA THR A 66 -3.61 12.02 20.71
C THR A 66 -3.27 12.55 19.31
N ALA A 67 -2.31 13.46 19.21
CA ALA A 67 -1.85 14.01 17.95
C ALA A 67 -1.20 12.94 17.05
N LEU A 68 -0.35 12.07 17.60
CA LEU A 68 0.25 10.97 16.86
C LEU A 68 -0.78 9.93 16.42
N LEU A 69 -1.75 9.61 17.28
CA LEU A 69 -2.77 8.61 16.95
C LEU A 69 -3.71 9.10 15.85
N ILE A 70 -4.34 10.28 16.04
CA ILE A 70 -5.27 10.84 15.05
C ILE A 70 -4.52 11.27 13.79
N GLY A 71 -3.40 11.98 13.97
CA GLY A 71 -2.57 12.43 12.86
C GLY A 71 -1.99 11.27 12.06
N GLY A 72 -1.53 10.22 12.74
CA GLY A 72 -1.04 9.00 12.11
C GLY A 72 -2.13 8.25 11.34
N VAL A 73 -3.36 8.14 11.88
CA VAL A 73 -4.48 7.52 11.16
C VAL A 73 -4.84 8.31 9.90
N VAL A 74 -5.00 9.63 10.00
CA VAL A 74 -5.36 10.47 8.86
C VAL A 74 -4.25 10.48 7.81
N ALA A 75 -2.99 10.68 8.23
CA ALA A 75 -1.83 10.62 7.33
C ALA A 75 -1.71 9.24 6.67
N GLY A 76 -1.92 8.17 7.44
CA GLY A 76 -1.91 6.80 6.95
C GLY A 76 -2.94 6.55 5.86
N LEU A 77 -4.19 7.02 6.03
CA LEU A 77 -5.24 6.88 5.03
C LEU A 77 -4.95 7.68 3.75
N VAL A 78 -4.47 8.92 3.89
CA VAL A 78 -4.11 9.76 2.74
C VAL A 78 -2.96 9.13 1.95
N VAL A 79 -1.90 8.71 2.62
CA VAL A 79 -0.73 8.13 1.96
C VAL A 79 -1.04 6.73 1.41
N ALA A 80 -1.87 5.93 2.08
CA ALA A 80 -2.37 4.66 1.56
C ALA A 80 -3.11 4.83 0.23
N PHE A 81 -3.99 5.84 0.13
CA PHE A 81 -4.68 6.17 -1.13
C PHE A 81 -3.67 6.49 -2.25
N PHE A 82 -2.69 7.34 -1.97
CA PHE A 82 -1.67 7.67 -2.97
C PHE A 82 -0.78 6.48 -3.34
N LEU A 83 -0.48 5.58 -2.40
CA LEU A 83 0.28 4.37 -2.69
C LEU A 83 -0.47 3.44 -3.64
N VAL A 84 -1.78 3.27 -3.45
CA VAL A 84 -2.63 2.47 -4.36
C VAL A 84 -2.64 3.09 -5.76
N VAL A 85 -2.83 4.40 -5.86
CA VAL A 85 -2.83 5.12 -7.16
C VAL A 85 -1.46 5.02 -7.84
N ALA A 86 -0.37 5.28 -7.12
CA ALA A 86 0.98 5.22 -7.65
C ALA A 86 1.36 3.80 -8.11
N SER A 87 0.91 2.78 -7.38
CA SER A 87 1.14 1.38 -7.75
C SER A 87 0.36 0.98 -9.00
N GLY A 88 -0.88 1.47 -9.15
CA GLY A 88 -1.68 1.24 -10.36
C GLY A 88 -1.08 1.89 -11.61
N TRP A 89 -0.42 3.05 -11.47
CA TRP A 89 0.29 3.70 -12.59
C TRP A 89 1.58 2.98 -13.00
N TYR A 90 2.20 2.23 -12.09
CA TYR A 90 3.43 1.52 -12.37
C TYR A 90 3.17 0.11 -12.92
N ALA A 91 2.17 -0.57 -12.37
CA ALA A 91 1.84 -1.93 -12.73
C ALA A 91 0.33 -2.06 -12.92
N ASP A 92 -0.07 -2.11 -14.20
CA ASP A 92 -1.46 -2.07 -14.70
C ASP A 92 -2.47 -3.03 -14.03
N ASP A 93 -2.03 -3.98 -13.20
CA ASP A 93 -2.88 -5.04 -12.63
C ASP A 93 -2.49 -5.44 -11.18
N VAL A 94 -1.72 -4.61 -10.44
CA VAL A 94 -1.33 -4.96 -9.06
C VAL A 94 -2.46 -4.62 -8.08
N SER A 95 -3.46 -5.49 -8.06
CA SER A 95 -4.55 -5.50 -7.08
C SER A 95 -4.10 -5.88 -5.65
N GLY A 96 -2.83 -6.24 -5.46
CA GLY A 96 -2.30 -6.73 -4.18
C GLY A 96 -1.99 -5.67 -3.12
N VAL A 97 -1.87 -4.38 -3.49
CA VAL A 97 -1.39 -3.34 -2.56
C VAL A 97 -2.37 -3.04 -1.44
N GLY A 98 -3.66 -2.90 -1.76
CA GLY A 98 -4.69 -2.66 -0.74
C GLY A 98 -4.73 -3.76 0.33
N PRO A 99 -4.82 -5.05 -0.06
CA PRO A 99 -4.74 -6.16 0.87
C PRO A 99 -3.41 -6.24 1.66
N LEU A 100 -2.29 -5.81 1.08
CA LEU A 100 -1.01 -5.67 1.81
C LEU A 100 -1.07 -4.57 2.88
N LEU A 101 -1.64 -3.40 2.56
CA LEU A 101 -1.81 -2.31 3.51
C LEU A 101 -2.74 -2.71 4.66
N TRP A 102 -3.80 -3.45 4.34
CA TRP A 102 -4.69 -4.08 5.32
C TRP A 102 -3.92 -5.05 6.22
N ALA A 103 -3.15 -5.96 5.63
CA ALA A 103 -2.34 -6.92 6.38
C ALA A 103 -1.32 -6.22 7.29
N ALA A 104 -0.65 -5.17 6.80
CA ALA A 104 0.30 -4.39 7.58
C ALA A 104 -0.37 -3.67 8.76
N LEU A 105 -1.51 -3.01 8.53
CA LEU A 105 -2.27 -2.31 9.56
C LEU A 105 -2.70 -3.26 10.67
N PHE A 106 -3.44 -4.32 10.32
CA PHE A 106 -3.97 -5.25 11.31
C PHE A 106 -2.88 -6.12 11.94
N GLY A 107 -1.83 -6.46 11.19
CA GLY A 107 -0.68 -7.19 11.72
C GLY A 107 0.07 -6.38 12.78
N ALA A 108 0.33 -5.10 12.52
CA ALA A 108 0.98 -4.21 13.47
C ALA A 108 0.14 -3.99 14.73
N LEU A 109 -1.17 -3.69 14.58
CA LEU A 109 -2.08 -3.52 15.71
C LEU A 109 -2.22 -4.81 16.52
N GLY A 110 -2.42 -5.94 15.84
CA GLY A 110 -2.55 -7.25 16.49
C GLY A 110 -1.29 -7.66 17.23
N PHE A 111 -0.10 -7.37 16.68
CA PHE A 111 1.17 -7.60 17.37
C PHE A 111 1.29 -6.76 18.65
N ASN A 112 0.85 -5.49 18.64
CA ASN A 112 0.85 -4.65 19.83
C ASN A 112 0.03 -5.27 20.97
N PHE A 113 -1.21 -5.66 20.67
CA PHE A 113 -2.10 -6.32 21.62
C PHE A 113 -1.57 -7.66 22.14
N LEU A 114 -1.03 -8.51 21.27
CA LEU A 114 -0.46 -9.79 21.69
C LEU A 114 0.73 -9.61 22.62
N GLN A 115 1.63 -8.67 22.29
CA GLN A 115 2.80 -8.43 23.12
C GLN A 115 2.43 -7.94 24.51
N LEU A 116 1.54 -6.95 24.60
CA LEU A 116 1.07 -6.40 25.88
C LEU A 116 0.16 -7.38 26.63
N GLY A 117 -0.54 -8.27 25.92
CA GLY A 117 -1.36 -9.31 26.54
C GLY A 117 -0.53 -10.44 27.17
N ILE A 118 0.63 -10.77 26.58
CA ILE A 118 1.54 -11.81 27.11
C ILE A 118 2.38 -11.28 28.26
N ASP A 119 2.87 -10.04 28.15
CA ASP A 119 3.70 -9.38 29.15
C ASP A 119 3.06 -8.03 29.55
N PRO A 120 1.98 -8.07 30.35
CA PRO A 120 1.25 -6.87 30.73
C PRO A 120 2.07 -6.00 31.71
N PRO A 121 1.93 -4.66 31.65
CA PRO A 121 2.52 -3.77 32.65
C PRO A 121 2.03 -4.12 34.06
N GLU A 122 2.90 -3.93 35.07
CA GLU A 122 2.56 -4.20 36.47
C GLU A 122 1.28 -3.45 36.90
N ASN A 123 0.36 -4.14 37.56
CA ASN A 123 -0.91 -3.63 38.07
C ASN A 123 -2.02 -3.34 37.03
N MET A 124 -1.96 -3.90 35.82
CA MET A 124 -3.06 -3.84 34.85
C MET A 124 -3.89 -5.13 34.81
N ASP A 125 -5.15 -5.03 35.22
CA ASP A 125 -6.17 -6.07 35.01
C ASP A 125 -6.75 -5.97 33.58
N GLY A 126 -6.73 -7.06 32.81
CA GLY A 126 -7.34 -7.09 31.47
C GLY A 126 -6.53 -7.77 30.35
N ALA A 127 -5.38 -8.38 30.65
CA ALA A 127 -4.48 -9.02 29.69
C ALA A 127 -5.17 -10.00 28.71
N VAL A 128 -6.18 -10.74 29.18
CA VAL A 128 -6.96 -11.67 28.34
C VAL A 128 -7.69 -10.96 27.21
N GLY A 129 -8.27 -9.78 27.47
CA GLY A 129 -8.98 -8.99 26.46
C GLY A 129 -8.03 -8.54 25.34
N TRP A 130 -6.81 -8.12 25.70
CA TRP A 130 -5.78 -7.77 24.73
C TRP A 130 -5.35 -8.97 23.90
N ILE A 131 -5.16 -10.14 24.51
CA ILE A 131 -4.84 -11.36 23.75
C ILE A 131 -5.92 -11.67 22.71
N VAL A 132 -7.20 -11.64 23.10
CA VAL A 132 -8.32 -11.92 22.19
C VAL A 132 -8.34 -10.92 21.02
N CYS A 133 -8.22 -9.62 21.30
CA CYS A 133 -8.14 -8.58 20.27
C CYS A 133 -6.94 -8.80 19.34
N GLY A 134 -5.78 -9.14 19.90
CA GLY A 134 -4.55 -9.40 19.16
C GLY A 134 -4.69 -10.58 18.18
N VAL A 135 -5.28 -11.68 18.64
CA VAL A 135 -5.57 -12.86 17.80
C VAL A 135 -6.56 -12.52 16.68
N LEU A 136 -7.64 -11.80 16.97
CA LEU A 136 -8.63 -11.39 15.97
C LEU A 136 -7.99 -10.49 14.88
N PHE A 137 -7.16 -9.54 15.27
CA PHE A 137 -6.44 -8.71 14.30
C PHE A 137 -5.42 -9.49 13.48
N TRP A 138 -4.75 -10.49 14.05
CA TRP A 138 -3.90 -11.40 13.29
C TRP A 138 -4.68 -12.21 12.24
N PHE A 139 -5.90 -12.66 12.54
CA PHE A 139 -6.75 -13.31 11.54
C PHE A 139 -7.14 -12.35 10.41
N MET A 140 -7.46 -11.09 10.73
CA MET A 140 -7.73 -10.07 9.71
C MET A 140 -6.49 -9.77 8.86
N ALA A 141 -5.30 -9.74 9.48
CA ALA A 141 -4.04 -9.55 8.80
C ALA A 141 -3.75 -10.71 7.84
N LEU A 142 -3.98 -11.95 8.29
CA LEU A 142 -3.86 -13.15 7.47
C LEU A 142 -4.81 -13.10 6.27
N GLY A 143 -6.06 -12.65 6.47
CA GLY A 143 -7.01 -12.47 5.38
C GLY A 143 -6.48 -11.52 4.29
N GLY A 144 -5.92 -10.37 4.70
CA GLY A 144 -5.27 -9.44 3.78
C GLY A 144 -4.07 -10.06 3.06
N LEU A 145 -3.23 -10.81 3.78
CA LEU A 145 -2.03 -11.45 3.23
C LEU A 145 -2.37 -12.54 2.20
N VAL A 146 -3.41 -13.34 2.45
CA VAL A 146 -3.89 -14.38 1.52
C VAL A 146 -4.41 -13.73 0.24
N VAL A 147 -5.25 -12.70 0.34
CA VAL A 147 -5.79 -11.99 -0.83
C VAL A 147 -4.66 -11.30 -1.61
N ALA A 148 -3.72 -10.65 -0.93
CA ALA A 148 -2.51 -10.09 -1.55
C ALA A 148 -1.71 -11.17 -2.29
N GLY A 149 -1.46 -12.30 -1.64
CA GLY A 149 -0.69 -13.41 -2.20
C GLY A 149 -1.33 -14.00 -3.45
N ILE A 150 -2.66 -14.17 -3.47
CA ILE A 150 -3.39 -14.62 -4.67
C ILE A 150 -3.29 -13.59 -5.79
N GLY A 151 -3.47 -12.29 -5.49
CA GLY A 151 -3.37 -11.21 -6.48
C GLY A 151 -1.98 -11.11 -7.09
N ILE A 152 -0.94 -11.09 -6.26
CA ILE A 152 0.47 -11.03 -6.70
C ILE A 152 0.86 -12.31 -7.43
N GLY A 153 0.48 -13.49 -6.92
CA GLY A 153 0.74 -14.77 -7.56
C GLY A 153 0.09 -14.87 -8.94
N GLY A 154 -1.18 -14.47 -9.06
CA GLY A 154 -1.88 -14.41 -10.34
C GLY A 154 -1.23 -13.43 -11.32
N TYR A 155 -0.78 -12.27 -10.84
CA TYR A 155 -0.04 -11.30 -11.65
C TYR A 155 1.29 -11.88 -12.15
N LEU A 156 2.08 -12.53 -11.29
CA LEU A 156 3.35 -13.15 -11.69
C LEU A 156 3.16 -14.28 -12.71
N VAL A 157 2.13 -15.12 -12.52
CA VAL A 157 1.79 -16.18 -13.47
C VAL A 157 1.37 -15.59 -14.83
N ARG A 158 0.56 -14.54 -14.85
CA ARG A 158 0.16 -13.83 -16.09
C ARG A 158 1.29 -13.05 -16.73
N ALA A 159 2.25 -12.55 -15.95
CA ALA A 159 3.43 -11.88 -16.47
C ALA A 159 4.38 -12.84 -17.19
N GLY A 160 4.37 -14.12 -16.83
CA GLY A 160 5.16 -15.19 -17.47
C GLY A 160 4.44 -15.96 -18.58
N GLY A 161 3.12 -15.80 -18.74
CA GLY A 161 2.32 -16.50 -19.76
C GLY A 161 1.79 -15.57 -20.86
N GLU A 162 1.46 -16.13 -22.03
CA GLU A 162 0.69 -15.42 -23.05
C GLU A 162 -0.67 -14.99 -22.46
N LYS A 163 -1.08 -13.74 -22.72
CA LYS A 163 -2.37 -13.21 -22.26
C LYS A 163 -3.47 -14.15 -22.81
N PRO A 164 -4.30 -14.81 -21.98
CA PRO A 164 -5.39 -15.60 -22.50
C PRO A 164 -6.28 -14.69 -23.33
N PRO A 165 -6.69 -15.09 -24.54
CA PRO A 165 -7.49 -14.25 -25.43
C PRO A 165 -8.71 -13.78 -24.66
N SER A 166 -8.97 -12.47 -24.68
CA SER A 166 -10.08 -11.93 -23.92
C SER A 166 -11.40 -12.53 -24.45
N MET A 167 -12.28 -13.02 -23.57
CA MET A 167 -13.56 -13.61 -23.99
C MET A 167 -14.46 -12.62 -24.77
N PHE A 168 -14.11 -11.32 -24.74
CA PHE A 168 -14.78 -10.24 -25.46
C PHE A 168 -13.97 -9.66 -26.63
N GLU A 169 -12.77 -10.18 -26.92
CA GLU A 169 -12.26 -10.19 -28.30
C GLU A 169 -13.09 -11.20 -29.08
N ALA A 170 -14.33 -10.79 -29.39
CA ALA A 170 -14.95 -11.31 -30.59
C ALA A 170 -13.91 -11.22 -31.71
N PRO A 171 -13.79 -12.21 -32.61
CA PRO A 171 -12.98 -12.07 -33.79
C PRO A 171 -13.51 -10.87 -34.54
N LEU A 172 -12.91 -9.70 -34.30
CA LEU A 172 -13.00 -8.57 -35.17
C LEU A 172 -12.39 -9.10 -36.45
N VAL A 173 -13.26 -9.53 -37.37
CA VAL A 173 -12.93 -9.71 -38.77
C VAL A 173 -12.55 -8.31 -39.25
N ARG A 174 -11.36 -7.86 -38.87
CA ARG A 174 -10.74 -6.66 -39.41
C ARG A 174 -10.44 -7.05 -40.84
N ALA A 175 -11.27 -6.55 -41.76
CA ALA A 175 -10.88 -6.49 -43.15
C ALA A 175 -9.46 -5.93 -43.18
N LYS A 176 -8.54 -6.67 -43.81
CA LYS A 176 -7.15 -6.26 -44.01
C LYS A 176 -7.15 -5.13 -45.04
N VAL A 177 -7.70 -3.98 -44.65
CA VAL A 177 -7.63 -2.77 -45.47
C VAL A 177 -6.19 -2.30 -45.39
N PRO A 178 -5.49 -2.12 -46.53
CA PRO A 178 -4.16 -1.56 -46.52
C PRO A 178 -4.22 -0.19 -45.88
N PHE A 179 -3.57 -0.02 -44.73
CA PHE A 179 -3.43 1.28 -44.09
C PHE A 179 -2.52 2.14 -44.98
N VAL A 180 -3.14 2.99 -45.80
CA VAL A 180 -2.42 4.01 -46.53
C VAL A 180 -2.04 5.07 -45.51
N ARG A 181 -0.74 5.19 -45.21
CA ARG A 181 -0.21 6.19 -44.27
C ARG A 181 -0.72 7.56 -44.73
N SER A 182 -1.49 8.22 -43.88
CA SER A 182 -2.11 9.51 -44.17
C SER A 182 -1.05 10.52 -44.59
N THR A 183 -1.32 11.27 -45.66
CA THR A 183 -0.45 12.34 -46.17
C THR A 183 -0.78 13.66 -45.49
N LEU A 184 0.19 14.58 -45.48
CA LEU A 184 0.06 15.89 -44.85
C LEU A 184 -1.12 16.66 -45.46
N GLY A 185 -2.20 16.86 -44.69
CA GLY A 185 -3.45 17.48 -45.14
C GLY A 185 -4.71 16.63 -44.93
N ASP A 186 -4.55 15.34 -44.63
CA ASP A 186 -5.63 14.44 -44.23
C ASP A 186 -6.03 14.70 -42.75
N PRO A 187 -7.32 14.78 -42.38
CA PRO A 187 -7.73 14.87 -40.96
C PRO A 187 -7.21 13.72 -40.09
N ALA A 188 -6.82 12.58 -40.70
CA ALA A 188 -6.17 11.46 -40.00
C ALA A 188 -4.63 11.55 -39.98
N TYR A 189 -4.03 12.68 -40.39
CA TYR A 189 -2.57 12.86 -40.34
C TYR A 189 -2.07 12.90 -38.89
N GLY A 190 -1.26 11.90 -38.52
CA GLY A 190 -0.70 11.75 -37.17
C GLY A 190 -1.47 10.80 -36.25
N SER A 191 -2.58 10.19 -36.70
CA SER A 191 -3.20 9.10 -35.94
C SER A 191 -2.30 7.86 -36.01
N ALA A 192 -1.99 7.27 -34.85
CA ALA A 192 -1.25 6.02 -34.76
C ALA A 192 -1.96 4.93 -35.58
N ASP A 193 -1.19 4.12 -36.30
CA ASP A 193 -1.71 2.98 -37.06
C ASP A 193 -2.44 2.04 -36.09
N PRO A 194 -3.78 1.91 -36.16
CA PRO A 194 -4.52 1.05 -35.25
C PRO A 194 -4.21 -0.44 -35.46
N SER A 195 -3.51 -0.78 -36.55
CA SER A 195 -3.01 -2.12 -36.88
C SER A 195 -1.59 -2.37 -36.36
N ALA A 196 -0.88 -1.33 -35.89
CA ALA A 196 0.40 -1.54 -35.23
C ALA A 196 0.14 -2.44 -34.01
N PRO A 197 0.87 -3.57 -33.87
CA PRO A 197 0.75 -4.38 -32.67
C PRO A 197 1.01 -3.44 -31.49
N ALA A 198 0.07 -3.40 -30.54
CA ALA A 198 0.32 -2.72 -29.27
C ALA A 198 1.68 -3.20 -28.78
N GLU A 199 2.58 -2.28 -28.48
CA GLU A 199 3.97 -2.57 -28.14
C GLU A 199 3.99 -3.45 -26.90
N GLU A 200 3.94 -4.76 -27.13
CA GLU A 200 3.69 -5.75 -26.10
C GLU A 200 4.99 -5.88 -25.33
N THR A 201 5.02 -5.26 -24.15
CA THR A 201 6.16 -5.36 -23.23
C THR A 201 6.49 -6.84 -23.06
N SER A 202 7.70 -7.23 -23.45
CA SER A 202 8.11 -8.62 -23.40
C SER A 202 7.92 -9.18 -21.97
N ALA A 203 7.43 -10.42 -21.84
CA ALA A 203 7.26 -11.11 -20.56
C ALA A 203 8.42 -10.89 -19.55
N PRO A 204 9.72 -10.98 -19.95
CA PRO A 204 10.83 -10.70 -19.03
C PRO A 204 10.86 -9.27 -18.49
N GLN A 205 10.47 -8.26 -19.28
CA GLN A 205 10.41 -6.87 -18.79
C GLN A 205 9.29 -6.66 -17.76
N ARG A 206 8.14 -7.34 -17.92
CA ARG A 206 7.04 -7.27 -16.93
C ARG A 206 7.44 -7.87 -15.59
N VAL A 207 8.12 -9.01 -15.61
CA VAL A 207 8.66 -9.65 -14.39
C VAL A 207 9.70 -8.75 -13.72
N LEU A 208 10.61 -8.15 -14.49
CA LEU A 208 11.60 -7.20 -13.95
C LEU A 208 10.92 -5.98 -13.30
N ALA A 209 9.92 -5.40 -13.96
CA ALA A 209 9.14 -4.29 -13.40
C ALA A 209 8.45 -4.70 -12.08
N ALA A 210 7.82 -5.88 -12.04
CA ALA A 210 7.21 -6.41 -10.81
C ALA A 210 8.19 -6.48 -9.64
N TRP A 211 9.39 -7.02 -9.88
CA TRP A 211 10.44 -7.14 -8.87
C TRP A 211 10.98 -5.78 -8.44
N LEU A 212 11.18 -4.85 -9.38
CA LEU A 212 11.62 -3.49 -9.07
C LEU A 212 10.58 -2.76 -8.20
N TRP A 213 9.29 -2.90 -8.52
CA TRP A 213 8.20 -2.35 -7.73
C TRP A 213 8.19 -2.91 -6.30
N LEU A 214 8.29 -4.24 -6.16
CA LEU A 214 8.38 -4.89 -4.84
C LEU A 214 9.59 -4.40 -4.05
N ALA A 215 10.76 -4.33 -4.69
CA ALA A 215 11.98 -3.87 -4.04
C ALA A 215 11.84 -2.42 -3.54
N VAL A 216 11.26 -1.53 -4.36
CA VAL A 216 11.02 -0.13 -3.98
C VAL A 216 10.01 -0.02 -2.84
N LEU A 217 8.95 -0.83 -2.85
CA LEU A 217 7.98 -0.88 -1.77
C LEU A 217 8.62 -1.32 -0.44
N VAL A 218 9.48 -2.34 -0.47
CA VAL A 218 10.21 -2.82 0.70
C VAL A 218 11.19 -1.76 1.23
N VAL A 219 11.98 -1.16 0.35
CA VAL A 219 12.96 -0.11 0.71
C VAL A 219 12.25 1.12 1.28
N GLY A 220 11.19 1.60 0.62
CA GLY A 220 10.39 2.71 1.10
C GLY A 220 9.82 2.44 2.49
N SER A 221 9.23 1.25 2.69
CA SER A 221 8.69 0.84 3.99
C SER A 221 9.76 0.82 5.09
N ALA A 222 10.94 0.26 4.82
CA ALA A 222 12.04 0.21 5.78
C ALA A 222 12.53 1.61 6.20
N ILE A 223 12.69 2.52 5.22
CA ILE A 223 13.01 3.93 5.49
C ILE A 223 11.94 4.57 6.36
N GLY A 224 10.66 4.35 6.02
CA GLY A 224 9.54 4.92 6.75
C GLY A 224 9.44 4.43 8.19
N VAL A 225 9.76 3.16 8.47
CA VAL A 225 9.80 2.64 9.85
C VAL A 225 10.86 3.38 10.68
N VAL A 226 12.08 3.56 10.13
CA VAL A 226 13.16 4.27 10.84
C VAL A 226 12.78 5.72 11.14
N ILE A 227 12.24 6.43 10.13
CA ILE A 227 11.77 7.81 10.32
C ILE A 227 10.63 7.86 11.33
N GLY A 228 9.67 6.94 11.24
CA GLY A 228 8.53 6.87 12.15
C GLY A 228 8.95 6.64 13.60
N MET A 229 9.98 5.82 13.85
CA MET A 229 10.56 5.66 15.19
C MET A 229 11.15 6.98 15.70
N MET A 230 11.95 7.68 14.89
CA MET A 230 12.52 8.98 15.27
C MET A 230 11.45 10.04 15.58
N VAL A 231 10.39 10.08 14.77
CA VAL A 231 9.27 11.01 14.99
C VAL A 231 8.53 10.67 16.28
N ALA A 232 8.20 9.39 16.49
CA ALA A 232 7.52 8.95 17.71
C ALA A 232 8.35 9.24 18.97
N ASP A 233 9.64 8.93 18.95
CA ASP A 233 10.56 9.17 20.07
C ASP A 233 10.79 10.67 20.37
N SER A 234 10.45 11.56 19.42
CA SER A 234 10.56 13.02 19.62
C SER A 234 9.28 13.66 20.19
N VAL A 235 8.16 12.92 20.18
CA VAL A 235 6.83 13.42 20.54
C VAL A 235 6.28 12.75 21.80
N LEU A 236 6.59 11.46 22.00
CA LEU A 236 6.32 10.71 23.23
C LEU A 236 7.47 10.93 24.22
#